data_AF-A0A971RFL4-F1
#
_entry.id   AF-A0A971RFL4-F1
#
_cell.length_a   1.000
_cell.length_b   1.000
_cell.length_c   1.000
_cell.angle_alpha   90.00
_cell.angle_beta   90.00
_cell.angle_gamma   90.00
#
_symmetry.space_group_name_H-M   'P 1'
#
loop_
_entity.id
_entity.type
_entity.pdbx_description
1 polymer ?
#
loop_
_entity_poly.entity_id
_entity_poly.type
_entity_poly.pdbx_seq_one_letter_code
_entity_poly.pdbx_strand_id
1 'polypeptide(L)'
;MSLWSLALGLWLAIQPPLPVTGEATYYAQGVMQEVLAYRLRVGDVQACPECVDTVALLDPADLGRKVWLEHPDGAIVGPVLVIDCARRQDVARLLQRQWVVDISRELARRWGLRGPLRGVTIHYAQPAAVQPSGLLLRTGLAVAV
;
A
#
# COMPACT_ATOMS: atom_id res chain seq x y z
N MET A 1 -11.79 -19.82 29.31
CA MET A 1 -11.55 -19.02 28.09
C MET A 1 -12.65 -17.96 28.03
N SER A 2 -12.29 -16.68 28.16
CA SER A 2 -13.27 -15.59 28.28
C SER A 2 -13.75 -15.15 26.89
N LEU A 3 -15.03 -14.78 26.76
CA LEU A 3 -15.63 -14.21 25.53
C LEU A 3 -14.86 -12.96 25.03
N TRP A 4 -14.12 -12.29 25.93
CA TRP A 4 -13.26 -11.16 25.62
C TRP A 4 -12.03 -11.54 24.77
N SER A 5 -11.50 -12.77 24.90
CA SER A 5 -10.35 -13.26 24.13
C SER A 5 -10.73 -13.61 22.68
N LEU A 6 -11.97 -14.02 22.44
CA LEU A 6 -12.46 -14.31 21.08
C LEU A 6 -12.72 -13.03 20.28
N ALA A 7 -13.15 -11.95 20.93
CA ALA A 7 -13.37 -10.66 20.28
C ALA A 7 -12.05 -9.98 19.85
N LEU A 8 -10.95 -10.17 20.58
CA LEU A 8 -9.61 -9.74 20.15
C LEU A 8 -9.04 -10.66 19.05
N GLY A 9 -9.20 -11.98 19.19
CA GLY A 9 -8.69 -12.94 18.20
C GLY A 9 -9.37 -12.83 16.83
N LEU A 10 -10.66 -12.47 16.80
CA LEU A 10 -11.38 -12.22 15.55
C LEU A 10 -10.96 -10.90 14.89
N TRP A 11 -10.41 -9.94 15.63
CA TRP A 11 -10.05 -8.62 15.11
C TRP A 11 -8.70 -8.61 14.38
N LEU A 12 -7.76 -9.46 14.81
CA LEU A 12 -6.45 -9.67 14.17
C LEU A 12 -6.51 -10.53 12.89
N ALA A 13 -7.65 -11.14 12.56
CA ALA A 13 -7.76 -12.17 11.53
C ALA A 13 -8.48 -11.72 10.23
N ILE A 14 -8.68 -10.41 10.02
CA ILE A 14 -9.60 -9.92 8.97
C ILE A 14 -8.88 -9.35 7.73
N GLN A 15 -7.56 -9.19 7.74
CA GLN A 15 -6.85 -8.69 6.57
C GLN A 15 -6.46 -9.79 5.59
N PRO A 16 -6.68 -9.59 4.27
CA PRO A 16 -6.10 -10.47 3.27
C PRO A 16 -4.57 -10.43 3.41
N PRO A 17 -3.86 -11.57 3.28
CA PRO A 17 -2.42 -11.53 3.19
C PRO A 17 -2.00 -10.68 1.99
N LEU A 18 -0.91 -9.92 2.12
CA LEU A 18 -0.34 -9.22 0.97
C LEU A 18 0.35 -10.24 0.02
N PRO A 19 0.31 -10.03 -1.30
CA PRO A 19 -0.24 -8.86 -1.97
C PRO A 19 -1.77 -8.79 -1.95
N VAL A 20 -2.32 -7.60 -1.77
CA VAL A 20 -3.76 -7.34 -1.82
C VAL A 20 -4.07 -6.29 -2.86
N THR A 21 -5.09 -6.54 -3.68
CA THR A 21 -5.55 -5.62 -4.73
C THR A 21 -6.92 -5.06 -4.36
N GLY A 22 -7.12 -3.75 -4.56
CA GLY A 22 -8.40 -3.12 -4.30
C GLY A 22 -8.49 -1.66 -4.68
N GLU A 23 -9.32 -0.93 -3.94
CA GLU A 23 -9.59 0.49 -4.12
C GLU A 23 -8.62 1.33 -3.28
N ALA A 24 -7.94 2.26 -3.95
CA ALA A 24 -7.16 3.32 -3.34
C ALA A 24 -7.96 4.63 -3.32
N THR A 25 -7.94 5.34 -2.19
CA THR A 25 -8.41 6.72 -2.07
C THR A 25 -7.26 7.63 -1.65
N TYR A 26 -7.52 8.91 -1.39
CA TYR A 26 -6.47 9.85 -1.04
C TYR A 26 -6.92 10.88 0.00
N TYR A 27 -5.97 11.30 0.83
CA TYR A 27 -6.18 12.35 1.80
C TYR A 27 -6.26 13.75 1.16
N ALA A 28 -6.86 14.69 1.90
CA ALA A 28 -6.75 16.10 1.57
C ALA A 28 -5.30 16.60 1.71
N GLN A 29 -5.01 17.73 1.05
CA GLN A 29 -3.70 18.37 1.10
C GLN A 29 -3.26 18.63 2.56
N GLY A 30 -2.03 18.27 2.92
CA GLY A 30 -1.46 18.55 4.25
C GLY A 30 -1.77 17.50 5.33
N VAL A 31 -2.84 16.70 5.17
CA VAL A 31 -3.30 15.81 6.26
C VAL A 31 -2.29 14.68 6.54
N MET A 32 -1.74 14.04 5.50
CA MET A 32 -0.73 13.00 5.72
C MET A 32 0.55 13.53 6.37
N GLN A 33 0.93 14.78 6.07
CA GLN A 33 2.08 15.43 6.70
C GLN A 33 1.84 15.70 8.19
N GLU A 34 0.65 16.17 8.56
CA GLU A 34 0.24 16.36 9.95
C GLU A 34 0.21 15.04 10.73
N VAL A 35 -0.33 13.98 10.11
CA VAL A 35 -0.35 12.64 10.71
C VAL A 35 1.07 12.13 10.93
N LEU A 36 1.96 12.22 9.93
CA LEU A 36 3.36 11.80 10.09
C LEU A 36 4.04 12.57 11.23
N ALA A 37 3.89 13.90 11.28
CA ALA A 37 4.48 14.73 12.32
C ALA A 37 3.97 14.36 13.72
N TYR A 38 2.67 14.04 13.85
CA TYR A 38 2.10 13.51 15.09
C TYR A 38 2.74 12.17 15.47
N ARG A 39 2.76 11.20 14.55
CA ARG A 39 3.23 9.83 14.81
C ARG A 39 4.71 9.79 15.18
N LEU A 40 5.54 10.60 14.52
CA LEU A 40 6.95 10.77 14.88
C LEU A 40 7.11 11.34 16.30
N ARG A 41 6.31 12.34 16.66
CA ARG A 41 6.37 12.97 17.99
C ARG A 41 5.99 12.01 19.10
N VAL A 42 4.98 11.15 18.89
CA VAL A 42 4.53 10.20 19.91
C VAL A 42 5.26 8.85 19.86
N GLY A 43 6.11 8.64 18.84
CA GLY A 43 6.95 7.44 18.71
C GLY A 43 6.25 6.23 18.09
N ASP A 44 5.10 6.41 17.44
CA ASP A 44 4.37 5.33 16.76
C ASP A 44 5.11 4.83 15.51
N VAL A 45 5.88 5.70 14.85
CA VAL A 45 6.68 5.40 13.67
C VAL A 45 8.06 6.03 13.79
N GLN A 46 9.02 5.51 13.04
CA GLN A 46 10.35 6.10 12.90
C GLN A 46 10.47 6.86 11.57
N ALA A 47 11.41 7.80 11.50
CA ALA A 47 11.72 8.47 10.25
C ALA A 47 12.21 7.46 9.20
N CYS A 48 11.76 7.63 7.95
CA CYS A 48 12.15 6.79 6.83
C CYS A 48 12.72 7.67 5.71
N PRO A 49 14.02 8.02 5.74
CA PRO A 49 14.63 8.87 4.73
C PRO A 49 14.62 8.28 3.31
N GLU A 50 14.52 6.95 3.20
CA GLU A 50 14.39 6.23 1.93
C GLU A 50 12.95 6.11 1.42
N CYS A 51 11.95 6.42 2.25
CA CYS A 51 10.55 6.32 1.85
C CYS A 51 10.18 7.51 0.97
N VAL A 52 9.61 7.22 -0.20
CA VAL A 52 9.29 8.26 -1.20
C VAL A 52 7.93 8.93 -0.94
N ASP A 53 7.11 8.34 -0.09
CA ASP A 53 5.79 8.84 0.30
C ASP A 53 5.26 8.13 1.57
N THR A 54 4.02 8.45 1.96
CA THR A 54 3.32 7.86 3.10
C THR A 54 1.93 7.35 2.72
N VAL A 55 1.44 6.36 3.45
CA VAL A 55 0.13 5.71 3.22
C VAL A 55 -0.57 5.36 4.53
N ALA A 56 -1.88 5.12 4.43
CA ALA A 56 -2.70 4.56 5.49
C ALA A 56 -3.29 3.22 5.06
N LEU A 57 -3.21 2.22 5.93
CA LEU A 57 -3.72 0.86 5.67
C LEU A 57 -4.87 0.51 6.63
N LEU A 58 -5.38 -0.73 6.56
CA LEU A 58 -6.46 -1.18 7.44
C LEU A 58 -5.98 -1.50 8.86
N ASP A 59 -4.84 -2.20 9.01
CA ASP A 59 -4.41 -2.77 10.29
C ASP A 59 -3.46 -1.84 11.06
N PRO A 60 -3.69 -1.56 12.35
CA PRO A 60 -2.72 -0.86 13.19
C PRO A 60 -1.36 -1.59 13.29
N ALA A 61 -1.31 -2.91 13.09
CA ALA A 61 -0.06 -3.69 13.09
C ALA A 61 0.86 -3.37 11.89
N ASP A 62 0.36 -2.64 10.90
CA ASP A 62 1.15 -2.18 9.75
C ASP A 62 1.85 -0.84 9.98
N LEU A 63 1.51 -0.11 11.07
CA LEU A 63 2.17 1.16 11.37
C LEU A 63 3.70 1.00 11.43
N GLY A 64 4.40 1.90 10.72
CA GLY A 64 5.86 1.90 10.61
C GLY A 64 6.43 0.90 9.60
N ARG A 65 5.61 0.05 8.97
CA ARG A 65 6.07 -0.83 7.89
C ARG A 65 6.31 -0.06 6.60
N LYS A 66 7.15 -0.64 5.75
CA LYS A 66 7.38 -0.20 4.37
C LYS A 66 6.59 -1.09 3.43
N VAL A 67 5.90 -0.47 2.47
CA VAL A 67 5.17 -1.19 1.42
C VAL A 67 5.48 -0.60 0.05
N TRP A 68 5.12 -1.32 -1.00
CA TRP A 68 5.16 -0.86 -2.38
C TRP A 68 3.74 -0.87 -2.93
N LEU A 69 3.39 0.18 -3.66
CA LEU A 69 2.13 0.29 -4.37
C LEU A 69 2.36 0.00 -5.85
N GLU A 70 1.52 -0.83 -6.42
CA GLU A 70 1.46 -1.08 -7.85
C GLU A 70 0.16 -0.47 -8.39
N HIS A 71 0.31 0.50 -9.28
CA HIS A 71 -0.77 1.12 -10.01
C HIS A 71 -1.34 0.13 -11.06
N PRO A 72 -2.63 0.22 -11.44
CA PRO A 72 -3.23 -0.70 -12.42
C PRO A 72 -2.56 -0.78 -13.80
N ASP A 73 -1.72 0.19 -14.16
CA ASP A 73 -0.92 0.19 -15.39
C ASP A 73 0.46 -0.49 -15.23
N GLY A 74 0.75 -1.02 -14.04
CA GLY A 74 2.01 -1.69 -13.69
C GLY A 74 3.08 -0.77 -13.12
N ALA A 75 2.85 0.54 -12.96
CA ALA A 75 3.81 1.44 -12.33
C ALA A 75 3.95 1.13 -10.82
N ILE A 76 5.19 0.99 -10.34
CA ILE A 76 5.47 0.70 -8.93
C ILE A 76 5.99 1.96 -8.22
N VAL A 77 5.47 2.22 -7.03
CA VAL A 77 5.91 3.29 -6.12
C VAL A 77 6.28 2.70 -4.77
N GLY A 78 7.52 2.89 -4.35
CA GLY A 78 7.94 2.53 -3.00
C GLY A 78 9.46 2.56 -2.78
N PRO A 79 9.91 2.32 -1.55
CA PRO A 79 9.07 2.06 -0.38
C PRO A 79 8.27 3.30 0.03
N VAL A 80 7.03 3.09 0.47
CA VAL A 80 6.21 4.12 1.15
C VAL A 80 5.98 3.70 2.60
N LEU A 81 5.97 4.67 3.51
CA LEU A 81 5.82 4.41 4.95
C LEU A 81 4.34 4.35 5.33
N VAL A 82 3.93 3.30 6.05
CA VAL A 82 2.59 3.23 6.65
C VAL A 82 2.57 4.07 7.92
N ILE A 83 1.74 5.12 7.95
CA ILE A 83 1.71 6.11 9.05
C ILE A 83 0.34 6.22 9.72
N ASP A 84 -0.67 5.59 9.16
CA ASP A 84 -2.02 5.62 9.72
C ASP A 84 -2.77 4.32 9.45
N CYS A 85 -3.82 4.09 10.21
CA CYS A 85 -4.66 2.91 10.07
C CYS A 85 -6.15 3.26 10.18
N ALA A 86 -7.01 2.41 9.61
CA ALA A 86 -8.45 2.59 9.71
C ALA A 86 -8.94 2.62 11.16
N ARG A 87 -9.88 3.52 11.47
CA ARG A 87 -10.58 3.51 12.76
C ARG A 87 -11.48 2.28 12.83
N ARG A 88 -11.61 1.70 14.03
CA ARG A 88 -12.39 0.49 14.28
C ARG A 88 -13.79 0.51 13.66
N GLN A 89 -14.53 1.61 13.81
CA GLN A 89 -15.89 1.72 13.26
C GLN A 89 -15.96 1.79 11.73
N ASP A 90 -14.85 2.14 11.06
CA ASP A 90 -14.79 2.31 9.60
C ASP A 90 -14.40 1.00 8.87
N VAL A 91 -13.76 0.05 9.57
CA VAL A 91 -13.20 -1.18 8.98
C VAL A 91 -14.22 -1.97 8.16
N ALA A 92 -15.41 -2.25 8.71
CA ALA A 92 -16.42 -3.05 8.02
C ALA A 92 -16.86 -2.41 6.69
N ARG A 93 -17.03 -1.08 6.68
CA ARG A 93 -17.40 -0.31 5.48
C ARG A 93 -16.27 -0.28 4.45
N LEU A 94 -15.02 -0.16 4.89
CA LEU A 94 -13.85 -0.16 4.01
C LEU A 94 -13.66 -1.52 3.34
N LEU A 95 -13.81 -2.62 4.09
CA LEU A 95 -13.77 -3.98 3.55
C LEU A 95 -14.87 -4.24 2.53
N GLN A 96 -16.11 -3.79 2.80
CA GLN A 96 -17.21 -3.90 1.84
C GLN A 96 -16.94 -3.17 0.51
N ARG A 97 -16.09 -2.14 0.52
CA ARG A 97 -15.67 -1.39 -0.67
C ARG A 97 -14.41 -1.97 -1.33
N GLN A 98 -13.84 -3.04 -0.77
CA GLN A 98 -12.53 -3.55 -1.16
C GLN A 98 -11.45 -2.47 -1.09
N TRP A 99 -11.56 -1.56 -0.11
CA TRP A 99 -10.56 -0.53 0.11
C TRP A 99 -9.27 -1.15 0.65
N VAL A 100 -8.13 -0.70 0.13
CA VAL A 100 -6.82 -1.24 0.52
C VAL A 100 -5.85 -0.16 0.99
N VAL A 101 -5.96 1.08 0.49
CA VAL A 101 -5.02 2.16 0.85
C VAL A 101 -5.61 3.55 0.71
N ASP A 102 -5.22 4.45 1.61
CA ASP A 102 -5.26 5.89 1.38
C ASP A 102 -3.85 6.38 1.11
N ILE A 103 -3.67 7.07 -0.02
CA ILE A 103 -2.39 7.68 -0.41
C ILE A 103 -2.36 9.18 -0.08
N SER A 104 -1.17 9.77 -0.08
CA SER A 104 -1.01 11.22 0.03
C SER A 104 -1.66 11.95 -1.16
N ARG A 105 -2.00 13.23 -0.94
CA ARG A 105 -2.52 14.09 -2.00
C ARG A 105 -1.49 14.28 -3.11
N GLU A 106 -0.20 14.31 -2.76
CA GLU A 106 0.92 14.45 -3.68
C GLU A 106 1.02 13.26 -4.63
N LEU A 107 0.96 12.02 -4.11
CA LEU A 107 0.95 10.82 -4.94
C LEU A 107 -0.31 10.76 -5.80
N ALA A 108 -1.47 11.09 -5.24
CA ALA A 108 -2.73 11.14 -5.99
C ALA A 108 -2.65 12.11 -7.18
N ARG A 109 -1.99 13.27 -7.02
CA ARG A 109 -1.73 14.21 -8.12
C ARG A 109 -0.77 13.65 -9.17
N ARG A 110 0.30 12.95 -8.76
CA ARG A 110 1.23 12.29 -9.71
C ARG A 110 0.54 11.21 -10.53
N TRP A 111 -0.39 10.48 -9.92
CA TRP A 111 -1.22 9.47 -10.58
C TRP A 111 -2.47 10.06 -11.29
N GLY A 112 -2.69 11.39 -11.22
CA GLY A 112 -3.81 12.04 -11.89
C GLY A 112 -5.21 11.68 -11.33
N LEU A 113 -5.31 11.23 -10.08
CA LEU A 113 -6.57 10.82 -9.47
C LEU A 113 -7.54 12.00 -9.32
N ARG A 114 -8.80 11.76 -9.71
CA ARG A 114 -9.95 12.64 -9.45
C ARG A 114 -10.97 12.03 -8.48
N GLY A 115 -10.74 10.79 -8.06
CA GLY A 115 -11.61 9.99 -7.21
C GLY A 115 -10.92 8.69 -6.82
N PRO A 116 -11.65 7.72 -6.24
CA PRO A 116 -11.11 6.40 -5.93
C PRO A 116 -10.56 5.71 -7.18
N LEU A 117 -9.42 5.04 -7.04
CA LEU A 117 -8.78 4.25 -8.10
C LEU A 117 -8.85 2.77 -7.74
N ARG A 118 -9.43 1.95 -8.61
CA ARG A 118 -9.52 0.49 -8.40
C ARG A 118 -8.36 -0.24 -9.08
N GLY A 119 -8.01 -1.40 -8.53
CA GLY A 119 -6.96 -2.26 -9.07
C GLY A 119 -5.56 -1.95 -8.55
N VAL A 120 -5.44 -1.11 -7.52
CA VAL A 120 -4.14 -0.83 -6.87
C VAL A 120 -3.76 -2.04 -6.02
N THR A 121 -2.52 -2.50 -6.15
CA THR A 121 -1.99 -3.64 -5.37
C THR A 121 -0.94 -3.16 -4.37
N ILE A 122 -0.96 -3.71 -3.15
CA ILE A 122 0.01 -3.40 -2.09
C ILE A 122 0.90 -4.61 -1.84
N HIS A 123 2.20 -4.40 -1.75
CA HIS A 123 3.21 -5.44 -1.55
C HIS A 123 4.09 -5.14 -0.33
N TYR A 124 4.47 -6.18 0.45
CA TYR A 124 5.44 -6.03 1.57
C TYR A 124 6.90 -5.98 1.13
N ALA A 125 7.19 -6.30 -0.12
CA ALA A 125 8.51 -6.25 -0.71
C ALA A 125 8.39 -5.61 -2.08
N GLN A 126 9.49 -5.02 -2.56
CA GLN A 126 9.55 -4.53 -3.92
C GLN A 126 9.24 -5.67 -4.90
N PRO A 127 8.20 -5.54 -5.74
CA PRO A 127 7.92 -6.54 -6.76
C PRO A 127 9.11 -6.62 -7.73
N ALA A 128 9.40 -7.82 -8.24
CA ALA A 128 10.35 -7.98 -9.32
C ALA A 128 9.88 -7.13 -10.52
N ALA A 129 10.77 -6.32 -11.09
CA ALA A 129 10.43 -5.53 -12.27
C ALA A 129 9.91 -6.48 -13.36
N VAL A 130 8.70 -6.21 -13.86
CA VAL A 130 8.17 -6.93 -15.03
C VAL A 130 9.10 -6.59 -16.19
N GLN A 131 9.96 -7.53 -16.56
CA GLN A 131 10.68 -7.47 -17.83
C GLN A 131 9.60 -7.42 -18.92
N PRO A 132 9.59 -6.43 -19.83
CA PRO A 132 8.70 -6.48 -20.97
C PRO A 132 9.05 -7.73 -21.78
N SER A 133 8.23 -8.78 -21.67
CA SER A 133 8.30 -9.97 -22.49
C SER A 133 8.05 -9.57 -23.94
N GLY A 134 9.11 -9.28 -24.69
CA GLY A 134 8.96 -8.70 -26.01
C GLY A 134 10.25 -8.46 -26.80
N LEU A 135 11.27 -9.30 -26.68
CA LEU A 135 12.25 -9.45 -27.75
C LEU A 135 12.89 -10.85 -27.73
N LEU A 136 12.33 -11.76 -28.51
CA LEU A 136 13.05 -12.95 -28.97
C LEU A 136 14.19 -12.47 -29.87
N LEU A 137 15.38 -12.26 -29.31
CA LEU A 137 16.59 -12.26 -30.13
C LEU A 137 16.80 -13.70 -30.59
N ARG A 138 16.27 -14.05 -31.76
CA ARG A 138 16.75 -15.21 -32.51
C ARG A 138 18.17 -14.89 -32.96
N THR A 139 19.16 -15.13 -32.10
CA THR A 139 20.55 -15.20 -32.55
C THR A 139 20.68 -16.43 -33.44
N GLY A 140 21.03 -16.15 -34.70
CA GLY A 140 21.10 -17.12 -35.78
C GLY A 140 22.00 -18.30 -35.46
N LEU A 141 21.55 -19.46 -35.93
CA LEU A 141 22.33 -20.67 -36.09
C LEU A 141 23.46 -20.36 -37.11
N ALA A 142 24.71 -20.31 -36.66
CA ALA A 142 25.85 -20.35 -37.56
C ALA A 142 26.00 -21.80 -38.05
N VAL A 143 25.62 -22.04 -39.31
CA VAL A 143 26.04 -23.24 -40.04
C VAL A 143 27.38 -22.90 -40.69
N ALA A 144 28.45 -23.53 -40.21
CA ALA A 144 29.72 -23.54 -40.90
C ALA A 144 29.63 -24.49 -42.10
N VAL A 145 30.02 -24.00 -43.27
CA VAL A 145 30.38 -24.78 -44.45
C VAL A 145 31.89 -24.79 -44.54
#